data_AF-A0AAU9UTZ9-F1
#
_entry.id   AF-A0AAU9UTZ9-F1
#
_cell.length_a   1.000
_cell.length_b   1.000
_cell.length_c   1.000
_cell.angle_alpha   90.00
_cell.angle_beta   90.00
_cell.angle_gamma   90.00
#
_symmetry.space_group_name_H-M   'P 1'
#
loop_
_entity.id
_entity.type
_entity.pdbx_description
1 polymer ?
#
loop_
_entity_poly.entity_id
_entity_poly.type
_entity_poly.pdbx_seq_one_letter_code
_entity_poly.pdbx_strand_id
1 'polypeptide(L)'
;MTHARRRGLKLSKTHLIGHSLGAQAAGVAGSSIKSGRVSRITGLDPALPLFNKLPLEQRLDPSDAEFVDAIHTDAGIFGFPEQVGHVDFYPNGGISPQPGCELEVVIPQQQILPKFFCSHWRSYMFYSESVLRPASFVSSRCESWREFSRGYCSKEDITHMGFGVDLK
;
A
#
# COMPACT_ATOMS: atom_id res chain seq x y z
N MET A 1 -4.81 21.59 19.81
CA MET A 1 -3.49 21.41 19.18
C MET A 1 -2.92 20.06 19.58
N THR A 2 -2.65 19.17 18.62
CA THR A 2 -2.00 17.87 18.89
C THR A 2 -0.59 18.06 19.45
N HIS A 3 -0.15 17.16 20.34
CA HIS A 3 1.17 17.23 21.00
C HIS A 3 2.34 17.34 20.00
N ALA A 4 2.22 16.69 18.86
CA ALA A 4 3.21 16.71 17.78
C ALA A 4 3.49 18.13 17.23
N ARG A 5 2.44 18.95 17.05
CA ARG A 5 2.61 20.34 16.59
C ARG A 5 3.32 21.22 17.62
N ARG A 6 3.09 20.98 18.92
CA ARG A 6 3.77 21.71 20.01
C ARG A 6 5.28 21.45 20.04
N ARG A 7 5.75 20.37 19.41
CA ARG A 7 7.18 20.04 19.27
C ARG A 7 7.75 20.34 17.88
N GLY A 8 7.03 21.10 17.06
CA GLY A 8 7.53 21.57 15.76
C GLY A 8 7.36 20.60 14.59
N LEU A 9 6.61 19.50 14.75
CA LEU A 9 6.31 18.61 13.61
C LEU A 9 5.44 19.35 12.58
N LYS A 10 5.98 19.54 11.38
CA LYS A 10 5.25 20.11 10.23
C LYS A 10 4.49 19.00 9.53
N LEU A 11 3.17 18.93 9.74
CA LEU A 11 2.32 17.88 9.14
C LEU A 11 2.42 17.83 7.62
N SER A 12 2.54 19.00 6.96
CA SER A 12 2.77 19.11 5.51
C SER A 12 4.12 18.57 5.03
N LYS A 13 4.98 18.11 5.93
CA LYS A 13 6.24 17.41 5.63
C LYS A 13 6.31 16.04 6.30
N THR A 14 5.18 15.54 6.81
CA THR A 14 5.09 14.24 7.46
C THR A 14 4.50 13.24 6.49
N HIS A 15 5.20 12.12 6.33
CA HIS A 15 4.77 10.95 5.58
C HIS A 15 4.72 9.76 6.53
N LEU A 16 3.56 9.13 6.67
CA LEU A 16 3.43 7.88 7.42
C LEU A 16 3.45 6.70 6.46
N ILE A 17 4.24 5.68 6.77
CA ILE A 17 4.31 4.46 5.98
C ILE A 17 3.98 3.31 6.92
N GLY A 18 2.98 2.50 6.56
CA GLY A 18 2.54 1.39 7.39
C GLY A 18 2.39 0.11 6.57
N HIS A 19 2.90 -1.01 7.09
CA HIS A 19 2.71 -2.34 6.50
C HIS A 19 1.64 -3.12 7.26
N SER A 20 0.78 -3.87 6.56
CA SER A 20 -0.21 -4.75 7.18
C SER A 20 -1.13 -3.99 8.16
N LEU A 21 -1.20 -4.44 9.42
CA LEU A 21 -1.87 -3.75 10.52
C LEU A 21 -1.35 -2.31 10.71
N GLY A 22 -0.06 -2.07 10.45
CA GLY A 22 0.55 -0.75 10.50
C GLY A 22 -0.02 0.23 9.47
N ALA A 23 -0.49 -0.24 8.31
CA ALA A 23 -1.16 0.61 7.34
C ALA A 23 -2.49 1.16 7.91
N GLN A 24 -3.25 0.28 8.56
CA GLN A 24 -4.50 0.64 9.22
C GLN A 24 -4.24 1.59 10.40
N ALA A 25 -3.20 1.32 11.19
CA ALA A 25 -2.77 2.22 12.26
C ALA A 25 -2.34 3.60 11.74
N ALA A 26 -1.68 3.68 10.59
CA ALA A 26 -1.32 4.95 9.96
C ALA A 26 -2.57 5.75 9.53
N GLY A 27 -3.59 5.08 8.98
CA GLY A 27 -4.88 5.71 8.67
C GLY A 27 -5.55 6.29 9.90
N VAL A 28 -5.75 5.47 10.94
CA VAL A 28 -6.33 5.90 12.23
C VAL A 28 -5.51 7.03 12.87
N ALA A 29 -4.19 7.01 12.75
CA ALA A 29 -3.33 8.09 13.24
C ALA A 29 -3.57 9.39 12.45
N GLY A 30 -3.73 9.31 11.13
CA GLY A 30 -4.07 10.43 10.24
C GLY A 30 -5.42 11.06 10.60
N SER A 31 -6.50 10.27 10.65
CA SER A 31 -7.86 10.73 10.97
C SER A 31 -7.99 11.31 12.39
N SER A 32 -7.13 10.88 13.31
CA SER A 32 -7.10 11.39 14.69
C SER A 32 -6.58 12.83 14.79
N ILE A 33 -5.94 13.38 13.75
CA ILE A 33 -5.39 14.74 13.78
C ILE A 33 -6.50 15.77 13.51
N LYS A 34 -6.91 16.49 14.57
CA LYS A 34 -8.01 17.48 14.49
C LYS A 34 -7.64 18.85 13.92
N SER A 35 -6.38 19.08 13.57
CA SER A 35 -5.94 20.39 13.06
C SER A 35 -4.89 20.19 11.98
N GLY A 36 -5.31 20.22 10.72
CA GLY A 36 -4.52 19.89 9.53
C GLY A 36 -4.35 18.38 9.31
N ARG A 37 -3.73 18.00 8.21
CA ARG A 37 -3.49 16.60 7.80
C ARG A 37 -2.01 16.37 7.56
N VAL A 38 -1.56 15.13 7.70
CA VAL A 38 -0.23 14.74 7.23
C VAL A 38 -0.18 14.80 5.71
N SER A 39 1.00 15.05 5.15
CA SER A 39 1.17 15.21 3.71
C SER A 39 0.85 13.93 2.95
N ARG A 40 1.29 12.79 3.47
CA ARG A 40 1.15 11.50 2.78
C ARG A 40 0.98 10.35 3.76
N ILE A 41 0.16 9.38 3.39
CA ILE A 41 0.16 8.04 3.99
C ILE A 41 0.39 7.02 2.87
N THR A 42 1.33 6.09 3.07
CA THR A 42 1.48 4.92 2.21
C THR A 42 1.08 3.65 2.96
N GLY A 43 0.07 2.94 2.44
CA GLY A 43 -0.36 1.63 2.92
C GLY A 43 0.32 0.50 2.15
N LEU A 44 1.16 -0.28 2.83
CA LEU A 44 1.85 -1.43 2.25
C LEU A 44 1.08 -2.70 2.61
N ASP A 45 0.30 -3.20 1.65
CA ASP A 45 -0.62 -4.33 1.76
C ASP A 45 -1.48 -4.27 3.04
N PRO A 46 -2.40 -3.29 3.13
CA PRO A 46 -3.16 -3.02 4.35
C PRO A 46 -3.91 -4.25 4.84
N ALA A 47 -3.90 -4.53 6.15
CA ALA A 47 -4.49 -5.76 6.67
C ALA A 47 -6.00 -5.85 6.39
N LEU A 48 -6.44 -6.99 5.84
CA LEU A 48 -7.85 -7.35 5.67
C LEU A 48 -8.50 -7.92 6.94
N PRO A 49 -7.90 -8.92 7.63
CA PRO A 49 -8.53 -9.53 8.79
C PRO A 49 -8.80 -8.47 9.86
N LEU A 50 -10.01 -8.51 10.44
CA LEU A 50 -10.53 -7.56 11.43
C LEU A 50 -10.92 -6.17 10.89
N PHE A 51 -10.56 -5.80 9.65
CA PHE A 51 -10.88 -4.50 9.07
C PHE A 51 -12.01 -4.53 8.03
N ASN A 52 -12.24 -5.68 7.39
CA ASN A 52 -13.20 -5.83 6.28
C ASN A 52 -14.67 -5.52 6.63
N LYS A 53 -15.01 -5.47 7.91
CA LYS A 53 -16.36 -5.11 8.40
C LYS A 53 -16.39 -3.79 9.16
N LEU A 54 -15.25 -3.11 9.24
CA LEU A 54 -15.15 -1.83 9.94
C LEU A 54 -15.58 -0.69 9.02
N PRO A 55 -16.19 0.36 9.60
CA PRO A 55 -16.52 1.56 8.85
C PRO A 55 -15.24 2.29 8.43
N LEU A 56 -15.34 3.18 7.43
CA LEU A 56 -14.19 3.87 6.84
C LEU A 56 -13.34 4.59 7.89
N GLU A 57 -13.97 5.20 8.90
CA GLU A 57 -13.29 5.98 9.94
C GLU A 57 -12.40 5.14 10.87
N GLN A 58 -12.46 3.81 10.77
CA GLN A 58 -11.70 2.86 11.57
C GLN A 58 -10.68 2.05 10.75
N ARG A 59 -10.49 2.40 9.48
CA ARG A 59 -9.53 1.78 8.57
C ARG A 59 -8.85 2.85 7.72
N LEU A 60 -7.80 2.46 7.01
CA LEU A 60 -7.14 3.33 6.05
C LEU A 60 -8.13 3.73 4.94
N ASP A 61 -8.26 5.03 4.71
CA ASP A 61 -9.05 5.61 3.64
C ASP A 61 -8.42 6.92 3.08
N PRO A 62 -8.84 7.40 1.90
CA PRO A 62 -8.28 8.60 1.28
C PRO A 62 -8.41 9.87 2.16
N SER A 63 -9.35 9.91 3.10
CA SER A 63 -9.57 11.04 4.01
C SER A 63 -8.48 11.20 5.08
N ASP A 64 -7.60 10.21 5.27
CA ASP A 64 -6.63 10.21 6.36
C ASP A 64 -5.42 11.14 6.17
N ALA A 65 -5.10 11.53 4.93
CA ALA A 65 -3.97 12.41 4.60
C ALA A 65 -4.19 13.19 3.30
N GLU A 66 -3.43 14.27 3.08
CA GLU A 66 -3.55 15.05 1.84
C GLU A 66 -3.36 14.19 0.58
N PHE A 67 -2.54 13.16 0.68
CA PHE A 67 -2.40 12.11 -0.32
C PHE A 67 -2.26 10.75 0.36
N VAL A 68 -2.90 9.74 -0.21
CA VAL A 68 -2.88 8.35 0.30
C VAL A 68 -2.62 7.45 -0.88
N ASP A 69 -1.57 6.64 -0.81
CA ASP A 69 -1.25 5.62 -1.80
C ASP A 69 -1.16 4.24 -1.16
N ALA A 70 -1.54 3.19 -1.89
CA ALA A 70 -1.48 1.83 -1.38
C ALA A 70 -0.87 0.86 -2.38
N ILE A 71 -0.14 -0.14 -1.89
CA ILE A 71 0.43 -1.24 -2.68
C ILE A 71 -0.20 -2.54 -2.20
N HIS A 72 -0.98 -3.19 -3.06
CA HIS A 72 -1.65 -4.46 -2.79
C HIS A 72 -0.85 -5.61 -3.38
N THR A 73 -0.46 -6.57 -2.56
CA THR A 73 0.34 -7.74 -2.97
C THR A 73 -0.25 -9.06 -2.52
N ASP A 74 -1.18 -9.03 -1.56
CA ASP A 74 -1.85 -10.22 -1.04
C ASP A 74 -3.37 -9.98 -0.84
N ALA A 75 -3.97 -9.25 -1.78
CA ALA A 75 -5.39 -8.90 -1.76
C ALA A 75 -6.28 -10.13 -1.60
N GLY A 76 -7.13 -10.11 -0.58
CA GLY A 76 -8.12 -11.16 -0.29
C GLY A 76 -7.63 -12.27 0.65
N ILE A 77 -6.34 -12.31 1.00
CA ILE A 77 -5.79 -13.23 2.02
C ILE A 77 -5.43 -12.44 3.27
N PHE A 78 -4.25 -11.81 3.31
CA PHE A 78 -3.88 -10.90 4.39
C PHE A 78 -4.08 -9.42 4.01
N GLY A 79 -4.04 -9.09 2.72
CA GLY A 79 -4.23 -7.73 2.20
C GLY A 79 -5.68 -7.37 1.88
N PHE A 80 -6.05 -6.11 2.07
CA PHE A 80 -7.36 -5.56 1.74
C PHE A 80 -7.54 -5.52 0.21
N PRO A 81 -8.61 -6.09 -0.39
CA PRO A 81 -8.68 -6.20 -1.84
C PRO A 81 -9.18 -4.92 -2.53
N GLU A 82 -9.95 -4.11 -1.81
CA GLU A 82 -10.55 -2.89 -2.34
C GLU A 82 -9.57 -1.72 -2.28
N GLN A 83 -9.86 -0.68 -3.06
CA GLN A 83 -9.12 0.58 -3.05
C GLN A 83 -9.26 1.25 -1.69
N VAL A 84 -8.15 1.74 -1.14
CA VAL A 84 -8.10 2.45 0.15
C VAL A 84 -7.38 3.79 0.06
N GLY A 85 -6.82 4.13 -1.09
CA GLY A 85 -6.09 5.37 -1.31
C GLY A 85 -6.69 6.25 -2.40
N HIS A 86 -6.02 7.37 -2.64
CA HIS A 86 -6.21 8.15 -3.86
C HIS A 86 -5.63 7.42 -5.07
N VAL A 87 -4.59 6.61 -4.85
CA VAL A 87 -3.96 5.75 -5.85
C VAL A 87 -3.68 4.38 -5.22
N ASP A 88 -4.13 3.32 -5.88
CA ASP A 88 -3.94 1.93 -5.45
C ASP A 88 -3.20 1.16 -6.54
N PHE A 89 -2.07 0.57 -6.17
CA PHE A 89 -1.21 -0.21 -7.04
C PHE A 89 -1.41 -1.71 -6.81
N TYR A 90 -1.54 -2.46 -7.90
CA TYR A 90 -1.76 -3.90 -7.89
C TYR A 90 -0.65 -4.62 -8.69
N PRO A 91 0.61 -4.61 -8.23
CA PRO A 91 1.70 -5.30 -8.90
C PRO A 91 1.37 -6.79 -9.08
N ASN A 92 1.56 -7.29 -10.31
CA ASN A 92 1.26 -8.68 -10.66
C ASN A 92 -0.20 -9.09 -10.37
N GLY A 93 -1.14 -8.16 -10.49
CA GLY A 93 -2.56 -8.34 -10.17
C GLY A 93 -2.91 -8.13 -8.71
N GLY A 94 -1.90 -7.90 -7.86
CA GLY A 94 -2.04 -7.58 -6.43
C GLY A 94 -2.52 -8.73 -5.55
N ILE A 95 -2.57 -9.95 -6.08
CA ILE A 95 -3.01 -11.16 -5.37
C ILE A 95 -1.84 -12.10 -5.10
N SER A 96 -2.06 -13.06 -4.21
CA SER A 96 -1.18 -14.21 -4.01
C SER A 96 -1.35 -15.30 -5.08
N PRO A 97 -0.28 -16.05 -5.40
CA PRO A 97 1.10 -15.79 -5.01
C PRO A 97 1.71 -14.66 -5.87
N GLN A 98 2.50 -13.79 -5.25
CA GLN A 98 3.39 -12.90 -6.00
C GLN A 98 4.54 -13.70 -6.62
N PRO A 99 5.13 -13.25 -7.75
CA PRO A 99 6.28 -13.93 -8.35
C PRO A 99 7.41 -14.16 -7.33
N GLY A 100 7.90 -15.40 -7.22
CA GLY A 100 8.92 -15.84 -6.25
C GLY A 100 8.39 -16.28 -4.88
N CYS A 101 7.08 -16.14 -4.64
CA CYS A 101 6.40 -16.58 -3.43
C CYS A 101 5.69 -17.93 -3.58
N GLU A 102 5.86 -18.61 -4.71
CA GLU A 102 5.26 -19.91 -4.97
C GLU A 102 5.77 -20.96 -3.96
N LEU A 103 4.88 -21.88 -3.58
CA LEU A 103 5.22 -23.03 -2.74
C LEU A 103 5.91 -24.09 -3.60
N GLU A 104 7.10 -24.49 -3.20
CA GLU A 104 7.80 -25.62 -3.80
C GLU A 104 7.22 -26.94 -3.26
N VAL A 105 7.30 -28.02 -4.06
CA VAL A 105 6.69 -29.33 -3.72
C VAL A 105 7.32 -29.93 -2.46
N VAL A 106 8.59 -29.60 -2.18
CA VAL A 106 9.31 -30.04 -0.98
C VAL A 106 9.94 -28.82 -0.33
N ILE A 107 9.36 -28.36 0.77
CA ILE A 107 9.91 -27.28 1.58
C ILE A 107 10.14 -27.83 2.99
N PRO A 108 11.29 -27.57 3.62
CA PRO A 108 11.47 -27.87 5.03
C PRO A 108 10.35 -27.22 5.84
N GLN A 109 9.81 -27.91 6.83
CA GLN A 109 8.66 -27.46 7.62
C GLN A 109 8.84 -26.05 8.21
N GLN A 110 10.10 -25.68 8.47
CA GLN A 110 10.55 -24.38 8.97
C GLN A 110 10.39 -23.23 7.95
N GLN A 111 10.33 -23.53 6.65
CA GLN A 111 10.15 -22.53 5.57
C GLN A 111 8.70 -22.35 5.13
N ILE A 112 7.78 -23.16 5.64
CA ILE A 112 6.35 -23.10 5.30
C ILE A 112 5.75 -21.75 5.75
N LEU A 113 5.99 -21.34 7.00
CA LEU A 113 5.43 -20.10 7.55
C LEU A 113 5.92 -18.84 6.81
N PRO A 114 7.22 -18.64 6.54
CA PRO A 114 7.69 -17.51 5.73
C PRO A 114 7.09 -17.46 4.32
N LYS A 115 6.90 -18.62 3.68
CA LYS A 115 6.28 -18.68 2.34
C LYS A 115 4.82 -18.23 2.34
N PHE A 116 4.07 -18.49 3.42
CA PHE A 116 2.69 -17.99 3.55
C PHE A 116 2.58 -16.47 3.61
N PHE A 117 3.56 -15.77 4.21
CA PHE A 117 3.57 -14.31 4.28
C PHE A 117 4.36 -13.64 3.14
N CYS A 118 4.97 -14.42 2.24
CA CYS A 118 5.86 -13.88 1.23
C CYS A 118 5.19 -12.82 0.36
N SER A 119 4.00 -13.10 -0.19
CA SER A 119 3.25 -12.12 -0.98
C SER A 119 2.90 -10.89 -0.15
N HIS A 120 2.48 -11.08 1.09
CA HIS A 120 2.14 -9.99 2.01
C HIS A 120 3.35 -9.07 2.29
N TRP A 121 4.57 -9.63 2.31
CA TRP A 121 5.82 -8.90 2.49
C TRP A 121 6.32 -8.21 1.21
N ARG A 122 5.87 -8.62 0.02
CA ARG A 122 6.31 -8.02 -1.25
C ARG A 122 6.03 -6.52 -1.32
N SER A 123 4.94 -6.04 -0.71
CA SER A 123 4.60 -4.61 -0.68
C SER A 123 5.72 -3.74 -0.12
N TYR A 124 6.29 -4.08 1.05
CA TYR A 124 7.39 -3.29 1.62
C TYR A 124 8.71 -3.51 0.88
N MET A 125 8.91 -4.67 0.25
CA MET A 125 10.10 -4.93 -0.56
C MET A 125 10.10 -4.05 -1.81
N PHE A 126 8.98 -4.01 -2.54
CA PHE A 126 8.80 -3.11 -3.69
C PHE A 126 8.96 -1.65 -3.30
N TYR A 127 8.33 -1.25 -2.18
CA TYR A 127 8.48 0.11 -1.69
C TYR A 127 9.94 0.45 -1.37
N SER A 128 10.64 -0.43 -0.65
CA SER A 128 12.04 -0.24 -0.28
C SER A 128 12.96 -0.13 -1.50
N GLU A 129 12.71 -0.91 -2.55
CA GLU A 129 13.43 -0.80 -3.82
C GLU A 129 13.13 0.53 -4.53
N SER A 130 11.86 0.98 -4.51
CA SER A 130 11.45 2.24 -5.16
C SER A 130 12.11 3.48 -4.53
N VAL A 131 12.51 3.42 -3.25
CA VAL A 131 13.28 4.49 -2.60
C VAL A 131 14.63 4.68 -3.29
N LEU A 132 15.28 3.59 -3.69
CA LEU A 132 16.56 3.63 -4.39
C LEU A 132 16.39 3.94 -5.89
N ARG A 133 15.27 3.54 -6.48
CA ARG A 133 14.96 3.73 -7.90
C ARG A 133 13.51 4.23 -8.08
N PRO A 134 13.25 5.54 -7.90
CA PRO A 134 11.88 6.05 -7.90
C PRO A 134 11.10 5.85 -9.21
N ALA A 135 11.81 5.68 -10.33
CA ALA A 135 11.21 5.46 -11.65
C ALA A 135 11.12 3.97 -12.07
N SER A 136 11.50 3.01 -11.22
CA SER A 136 11.61 1.60 -11.66
C SER A 136 10.28 0.86 -11.79
N PHE A 137 9.21 1.35 -11.14
CA PHE A 137 7.92 0.68 -11.12
C PHE A 137 6.86 1.46 -11.90
N VAL A 138 7.07 1.58 -13.21
CA VAL A 138 6.11 2.22 -14.13
C VAL A 138 4.75 1.52 -14.01
N SER A 139 3.72 2.31 -13.77
CA SER A 139 2.36 1.86 -13.53
C SER A 139 1.42 2.62 -14.45
N SER A 140 0.46 1.91 -15.04
CA SER A 140 -0.56 2.48 -15.93
C SER A 140 -1.92 2.39 -15.25
N ARG A 141 -2.68 3.48 -15.30
CA ARG A 141 -4.06 3.47 -14.81
C ARG A 141 -4.91 2.54 -15.67
N CYS A 142 -5.69 1.68 -15.02
CA CYS A 142 -6.59 0.79 -15.72
C CYS A 142 -7.84 0.42 -14.92
N GLU A 143 -8.92 0.09 -15.63
CA GLU A 143 -10.20 -0.33 -15.04
C GLU A 143 -10.11 -1.70 -14.34
N SER A 144 -9.21 -2.58 -14.81
CA SER A 144 -8.96 -3.87 -14.13
C SER A 144 -7.63 -4.49 -14.56
N TRP A 145 -7.16 -5.45 -13.76
CA TRP A 145 -6.01 -6.29 -14.13
C TRP A 145 -6.22 -7.05 -15.45
N ARG A 146 -7.45 -7.43 -15.78
CA ARG A 146 -7.76 -8.14 -17.03
C ARG A 146 -7.52 -7.25 -18.26
N GLU A 147 -7.90 -5.98 -18.19
CA GLU A 147 -7.65 -5.03 -19.27
C GLU A 147 -6.14 -4.69 -19.36
N PHE A 148 -5.45 -4.61 -18.21
CA PHE A 148 -4.00 -4.44 -18.14
C PHE A 148 -3.22 -5.56 -18.80
N SER A 149 -3.51 -6.80 -18.43
CA SER A 149 -2.86 -7.99 -18.99
C SER A 149 -3.12 -8.19 -20.50
N ARG A 150 -4.18 -7.60 -21.04
CA ARG A 150 -4.48 -7.59 -22.48
C ARG A 150 -3.84 -6.42 -23.23
N GLY A 151 -3.24 -5.47 -22.52
CA GLY A 151 -2.62 -4.28 -23.11
C GLY A 151 -3.64 -3.23 -23.57
N TYR A 152 -4.84 -3.19 -22.96
CA TYR A 152 -5.92 -2.27 -23.33
C TYR A 152 -5.96 -0.97 -22.52
N CYS A 153 -5.05 -0.79 -21.55
CA CYS A 153 -4.97 0.45 -20.76
C CYS A 153 -4.24 1.57 -21.54
N SER A 154 -4.49 2.81 -21.13
CA SER A 154 -3.81 3.98 -21.69
C SER A 154 -2.30 3.94 -21.41
N LYS A 155 -1.51 4.32 -22.41
CA LYS A 155 -0.06 4.51 -22.27
C LYS A 155 0.32 5.93 -21.85
N GLU A 156 -0.65 6.84 -21.76
CA GLU A 156 -0.44 8.25 -21.45
C GLU A 156 -0.64 8.56 -19.96
N ASP A 157 -1.48 7.77 -19.28
CA ASP A 157 -1.76 7.91 -17.84
C ASP A 157 -0.83 7.00 -17.03
N ILE A 158 0.45 7.40 -16.96
CA ILE A 158 1.51 6.68 -16.26
C ILE A 158 1.94 7.39 -14.98
N THR A 159 2.26 6.59 -13.96
CA THR A 159 2.93 7.03 -12.74
C THR A 159 3.93 5.96 -12.29
N HIS A 160 4.60 6.15 -11.16
CA HIS A 160 5.55 5.19 -10.61
C HIS A 160 5.08 4.72 -9.24
N MET A 161 4.92 3.42 -9.06
CA MET A 161 4.54 2.82 -7.78
C MET A 161 5.63 3.05 -6.72
N GLY A 162 5.20 3.32 -5.49
CA GLY A 162 6.08 3.41 -4.32
C GLY A 162 6.53 4.84 -4.03
N PHE A 163 7.80 5.01 -3.66
CA PHE A 163 8.35 6.30 -3.24
C PHE A 163 8.11 7.40 -4.30
N GLY A 164 8.24 7.04 -5.60
CA GLY A 164 8.17 7.98 -6.72
C GLY A 164 6.79 8.50 -7.12
N VAL A 165 5.70 8.03 -6.53
CA VAL A 165 4.33 8.33 -6.99
C VAL A 165 3.95 9.82 -6.94
N ASP A 166 4.54 10.58 -6.01
CA ASP A 166 4.29 12.01 -5.80
C ASP A 166 5.48 12.89 -6.17
N LEU A 167 6.52 12.29 -6.78
CA LEU A 167 7.64 13.04 -7.34
C LEU A 167 7.19 13.70 -8.65
N LYS A 168 7.29 15.03 -8.69
CA LYS A 168 7.08 15.84 -9.90
C LYS A 168 8.30 15.83 -10.79
#